data_AF-V8P606-F1
#
_entry.id   AF-V8P606-F1
#
_cell.length_a   1.000
_cell.length_b   1.000
_cell.length_c   1.000
_cell.angle_alpha   90.00
_cell.angle_beta   90.00
_cell.angle_gamma   90.00
#
_symmetry.space_group_name_H-M   'P 1'
#
loop_
_entity.id
_entity.type
_entity.pdbx_description
1 polymer ?
#
loop_
_entity_poly.entity_id
_entity_poly.type
_entity_poly.pdbx_seq_one_letter_code
_entity_poly.pdbx_strand_id
1 'polypeptide(L)'
;MTEKFDLPMADYNQPKLLYCSNGGQFLRILPDGKVDGTRDRSDNHIQLLLSTEYFGAVYIKGIGSGLYLAMDVNGRLHGSLPTAECVFLEKLEENNYNTYKSKMHADKNWYVALKKNGNSKLGPKTNYGQNAILFLPLPDTT
;
A
#
# COMPACT_ATOMS: atom_id res chain seq x y z
N MET A 1 -2.33 -11.23 -28.54
CA MET A 1 -3.14 -10.46 -27.58
C MET A 1 -2.16 -9.75 -26.68
N THR A 2 -2.00 -8.44 -26.84
CA THR A 2 -1.10 -7.65 -25.99
C THR A 2 -1.81 -7.47 -24.65
N GLU A 3 -1.30 -8.11 -23.59
CA GLU A 3 -1.77 -7.81 -22.23
C GLU A 3 -1.56 -6.32 -21.99
N LYS A 4 -2.66 -5.57 -21.84
CA LYS A 4 -2.60 -4.21 -21.34
C LYS A 4 -2.24 -4.31 -19.87
N PHE A 5 -0.98 -3.99 -19.55
CA PHE A 5 -0.62 -3.67 -18.19
C PHE A 5 -1.23 -2.32 -17.88
N ASP A 6 -2.37 -2.31 -17.19
CA ASP A 6 -2.97 -1.10 -16.63
C ASP A 6 -2.11 -0.61 -15.46
N LEU A 7 -0.93 -0.08 -15.82
CA LEU A 7 -0.02 0.51 -14.87
C LEU A 7 -0.49 1.92 -14.52
N PRO A 8 -0.52 2.28 -13.24
CA PRO A 8 -0.71 3.67 -12.87
C PRO A 8 0.46 4.49 -13.41
N MET A 9 0.16 5.61 -14.05
CA MET A 9 1.15 6.61 -14.48
C MET A 9 1.65 7.46 -13.30
N ALA A 10 1.86 6.83 -12.14
CA ALA A 10 2.22 7.52 -10.93
C ALA A 10 3.63 8.13 -11.05
N ASP A 11 3.73 9.43 -10.82
CA ASP A 11 5.03 10.08 -10.60
C ASP A 11 5.60 9.56 -9.27
N TYR A 12 6.62 8.72 -9.35
CA TYR A 12 7.34 8.15 -8.21
C TYR A 12 8.37 9.12 -7.60
N ASN A 13 8.55 10.31 -8.20
CA ASN A 13 9.53 11.30 -7.72
C ASN A 13 9.01 12.15 -6.56
N GLN A 14 7.73 12.00 -6.18
CA GLN A 14 7.13 12.76 -5.09
C GLN A 14 6.49 11.85 -4.03
N PRO A 15 6.55 12.23 -2.75
CA PRO A 15 5.80 11.57 -1.69
C PRO A 15 4.29 11.59 -1.98
N LYS A 16 3.61 10.52 -1.59
CA LYS A 16 2.16 10.36 -1.73
C LYS A 16 1.56 9.96 -0.39
N LEU A 17 0.27 10.25 -0.25
CA LEU A 17 -0.57 9.71 0.80
C LEU A 17 -1.44 8.61 0.18
N LEU A 18 -1.38 7.38 0.71
CA LEU A 18 -2.25 6.29 0.24
C LEU A 18 -3.55 6.29 1.05
N TYR A 19 -4.59 6.89 0.49
CA TYR A 19 -5.90 7.05 1.13
C TYR A 19 -6.82 5.86 0.83
N CYS A 20 -7.20 5.09 1.84
CA CYS A 20 -8.19 4.03 1.75
C CYS A 20 -9.61 4.57 1.94
N SER A 21 -10.43 4.48 0.90
CA SER A 21 -11.82 4.99 0.89
C SER A 21 -12.77 4.19 1.81
N ASN A 22 -12.43 2.94 2.14
CA ASN A 22 -13.27 2.07 2.99
C ASN A 22 -13.63 2.70 4.34
N GLY A 23 -12.65 3.31 5.01
CA GLY A 23 -12.81 3.93 6.32
C GLY A 23 -12.38 5.40 6.37
N GLY A 24 -11.98 5.95 5.23
CA GLY A 24 -11.41 7.28 5.08
C GLY A 24 -10.10 7.46 5.85
N GLN A 25 -9.11 6.61 5.59
CA GLN A 25 -7.85 6.57 6.35
C GLN A 25 -6.65 6.60 5.43
N PHE A 26 -5.59 7.29 5.84
CA PHE A 26 -4.28 7.24 5.23
C PHE A 26 -3.48 6.07 5.81
N LEU A 27 -2.84 5.29 4.95
CA LEU A 27 -1.91 4.24 5.36
C LEU A 27 -0.73 4.87 6.12
N ARG A 28 -0.40 4.30 7.27
CA ARG A 28 0.63 4.80 8.17
C ARG A 28 1.61 3.69 8.55
N ILE A 29 2.90 4.02 8.52
CA ILE A 29 3.99 3.13 8.94
C ILE A 29 4.73 3.79 10.10
N LEU A 30 4.48 3.32 11.32
CA LEU A 30 5.05 3.89 12.54
C LEU A 30 6.52 3.47 12.73
N PRO A 31 7.31 4.22 13.52
CA PRO A 31 8.73 3.91 13.78
C PRO A 31 8.97 2.56 14.46
N ASP A 32 7.98 2.04 15.18
CA ASP A 32 8.02 0.72 15.82
C ASP A 32 7.70 -0.44 14.84
N GLY A 33 7.47 -0.13 13.56
CA GLY A 33 7.10 -1.10 12.53
C GLY A 33 5.61 -1.46 12.53
N LYS A 34 4.78 -0.84 13.35
CA LYS A 34 3.34 -1.04 13.28
C LYS A 34 2.76 -0.36 12.03
N VAL A 35 1.90 -1.08 11.31
CA VAL A 35 1.15 -0.57 10.16
C VAL A 35 -0.34 -0.53 10.47
N ASP A 36 -0.89 0.67 10.38
CA ASP A 36 -2.31 0.95 10.54
C ASP A 36 -2.75 2.11 9.63
N GLY A 37 -3.92 2.66 9.88
CA GLY A 37 -4.49 3.79 9.18
C GLY A 37 -4.94 4.87 10.14
N THR A 38 -4.74 6.12 9.76
CA THR A 38 -5.18 7.30 10.51
C THR A 38 -6.05 8.22 9.65
N ARG A 39 -6.94 8.99 10.27
CA ARG A 39 -7.69 10.06 9.58
C ARG A 39 -6.97 11.41 9.64
N ASP A 40 -5.95 11.50 10.48
CA ASP A 40 -5.16 12.71 10.64
C ASP A 40 -4.25 12.90 9.43
N ARG A 41 -4.59 13.88 8.60
CA ARG A 41 -3.80 14.25 7.42
C ARG A 41 -2.47 14.94 7.78
N SER A 42 -2.32 15.40 9.02
CA SER A 42 -1.09 16.05 9.50
C SER A 42 -0.08 15.08 10.13
N ASP A 43 -0.38 13.77 10.15
CA ASP A 43 0.52 12.77 10.73
C ASP A 43 1.81 12.63 9.88
N ASN A 44 2.98 12.80 10.49
CA ASN A 44 4.25 12.74 9.77
C ASN A 44 4.61 11.33 9.24
N HIS A 45 3.85 10.30 9.58
CA HIS A 45 4.11 8.91 9.19
C HIS A 45 3.21 8.39 8.06
N ILE A 46 2.39 9.26 7.45
CA ILE A 46 1.56 8.92 6.28
C ILE A 46 2.18 9.35 4.95
N GLN A 47 3.33 10.03 4.98
CA GLN A 47 4.11 10.39 3.79
C GLN A 47 4.86 9.16 3.29
N LEU A 48 4.46 8.66 2.12
CA LEU A 48 4.98 7.43 1.54
C LEU A 48 5.68 7.72 0.21
N LEU A 49 6.93 7.28 0.08
CA LEU A 49 7.66 7.29 -1.17
C LEU A 49 7.53 5.93 -1.84
N LEU A 50 6.94 5.92 -3.05
CA LEU A 50 6.85 4.71 -3.87
C LEU A 50 8.04 4.67 -4.82
N SER A 51 8.65 3.50 -4.97
CA SER A 51 9.75 3.30 -5.92
C SER A 51 9.62 1.96 -6.61
N THR A 52 9.86 1.93 -7.92
CA THR A 52 9.71 0.74 -8.74
C THR A 52 10.85 -0.26 -8.51
N GLU A 53 10.51 -1.54 -8.29
CA GLU A 53 11.46 -2.66 -8.41
C GLU A 53 11.60 -3.08 -9.87
N TYR A 54 10.47 -3.31 -10.53
CA TYR A 54 10.34 -3.54 -11.97
C TYR A 54 8.92 -3.15 -12.42
N PHE A 55 8.62 -3.23 -13.71
CA PHE A 55 7.35 -2.80 -14.27
C PHE A 55 6.12 -3.37 -13.52
N GLY A 56 5.36 -2.50 -12.85
CA GLY A 56 4.18 -2.85 -12.04
C GLY A 56 4.46 -3.38 -10.63
N ALA A 57 5.71 -3.45 -10.18
CA ALA A 57 6.09 -3.85 -8.83
C ALA A 57 6.80 -2.71 -8.10
N VAL A 58 6.33 -2.40 -6.90
CA VAL A 58 6.76 -1.23 -6.13
C VAL A 58 7.16 -1.61 -4.71
N TYR A 59 8.14 -0.87 -4.21
CA TYR A 59 8.39 -0.66 -2.79
C TYR A 59 7.58 0.55 -2.31
N ILE A 60 7.10 0.50 -1.07
CA ILE A 60 6.39 1.61 -0.41
C ILE A 60 7.14 1.95 0.88
N LYS A 61 7.87 3.07 0.90
CA LYS A 61 8.68 3.51 2.04
C LYS A 61 7.98 4.62 2.82
N GLY A 62 7.85 4.47 4.14
CA GLY A 62 7.47 5.56 5.03
C GLY A 62 8.63 6.53 5.20
N ILE A 63 8.44 7.80 4.87
CA ILE A 63 9.49 8.82 4.99
C ILE A 63 9.83 9.04 6.47
N GLY A 64 8.81 9.29 7.31
CA GLY A 64 8.99 9.57 8.73
C GLY A 64 9.59 8.41 9.54
N SER A 65 9.28 7.16 9.18
CA SER A 65 9.83 5.97 9.87
C SER A 65 11.10 5.43 9.21
N GLY A 66 11.36 5.73 7.93
CA GLY A 66 12.43 5.14 7.14
C GLY A 66 12.20 3.67 6.77
N LEU A 67 11.10 3.06 7.20
CA LEU A 67 10.76 1.66 6.99
C LEU A 67 9.97 1.44 5.70
N TYR A 68 10.09 0.24 5.15
CA TYR A 68 9.30 -0.22 4.01
C TYR A 68 8.08 -0.98 4.50
N LEU A 69 6.94 -0.78 3.83
CA LEU A 69 5.78 -1.64 4.00
C LEU A 69 6.19 -3.07 3.63
N ALA A 70 5.83 -4.04 4.46
CA ALA A 70 6.08 -5.45 4.25
C ALA A 70 4.84 -6.27 4.61
N MET A 71 4.71 -7.45 4.02
CA MET A 71 3.72 -8.44 4.39
C MET A 71 4.41 -9.75 4.72
N ASP A 72 4.25 -10.21 5.97
CA ASP A 72 4.85 -11.45 6.42
C ASP A 72 4.12 -12.70 5.89
N VAL A 73 4.69 -13.87 6.17
CA VAL A 73 4.16 -15.19 5.78
C VAL A 73 2.74 -15.48 6.31
N ASN A 74 2.30 -14.79 7.36
CA ASN A 74 0.97 -14.91 7.96
C ASN A 74 -0.01 -13.86 7.39
N GLY A 75 0.46 -13.01 6.47
CA GLY A 75 -0.30 -11.94 5.85
C GLY A 75 -0.42 -10.69 6.72
N ARG A 76 0.43 -10.51 7.74
CA ARG A 76 0.42 -9.31 8.59
C ARG A 76 1.26 -8.22 7.95
N LEU A 77 0.65 -7.03 7.82
CA LEU A 77 1.37 -5.82 7.43
C LEU A 77 2.23 -5.32 8.58
N HIS A 78 3.47 -4.97 8.27
CA HIS A 78 4.42 -4.38 9.19
C HIS A 78 5.43 -3.51 8.44
N GLY A 79 6.18 -2.68 9.17
CA GLY A 79 7.31 -1.93 8.66
C GLY A 79 8.59 -2.73 8.83
N SER A 80 9.44 -2.77 7.80
CA SER A 80 10.69 -3.53 7.81
C SER A 80 11.81 -2.81 7.03
N LEU A 81 13.03 -3.32 7.16
CA LEU A 81 14.10 -3.03 6.20
C LEU A 81 13.73 -3.60 4.81
N PRO A 82 14.34 -3.13 3.71
CA PRO A 82 13.98 -3.61 2.38
C PRO A 82 14.31 -5.10 2.21
N THR A 83 13.27 -5.90 1.98
CA THR A 83 13.34 -7.35 1.72
C THR A 83 12.37 -7.74 0.62
N ALA A 84 12.34 -9.02 0.23
CA ALA A 84 11.36 -9.54 -0.73
C ALA A 84 9.90 -9.43 -0.25
N GLU A 85 9.65 -9.35 1.06
CA GLU A 85 8.31 -9.13 1.63
C GLU A 85 7.80 -7.71 1.40
N CYS A 86 8.69 -6.79 1.01
CA CYS A 86 8.40 -5.37 0.81
C CYS A 86 7.94 -5.00 -0.60
N VAL A 87 7.76 -6.00 -1.47
CA VAL A 87 7.41 -5.79 -2.87
C VAL A 87 5.92 -6.07 -3.09
N PHE A 88 5.24 -5.08 -3.67
CA PHE A 88 3.83 -5.16 -4.01
C PHE A 88 3.63 -4.94 -5.51
N LEU A 89 2.76 -5.75 -6.10
CA LEU A 89 2.25 -5.56 -7.45
C LEU A 89 1.19 -4.46 -7.38
N GLU A 90 1.51 -3.30 -7.95
CA GLU A 90 0.61 -2.18 -8.06
C GLU A 90 -0.24 -2.34 -9.32
N LYS A 91 -1.55 -2.17 -9.18
CA LYS A 91 -2.49 -2.22 -10.29
C LYS A 91 -3.49 -1.08 -10.18
N LEU A 92 -3.73 -0.39 -11.30
CA LEU A 92 -4.87 0.52 -11.43
C LEU A 92 -6.14 -0.30 -11.69
N GLU A 93 -7.15 -0.12 -10.85
CA GLU A 93 -8.46 -0.74 -11.03
C GLU A 93 -9.40 0.17 -11.85
N GLU A 94 -10.44 -0.41 -12.43
CA GLU A 94 -11.40 0.27 -13.32
C GLU A 94 -12.08 1.51 -12.70
N ASN A 95 -12.11 1.61 -11.37
CA ASN A 95 -12.69 2.72 -10.62
C ASN A 95 -11.67 3.82 -10.27
N ASN A 96 -10.48 3.81 -10.88
CA ASN A 96 -9.37 4.74 -10.66
C ASN A 96 -8.71 4.66 -9.28
N TYR A 97 -8.89 3.54 -8.57
CA TYR A 97 -8.12 3.25 -7.35
C TYR A 97 -6.95 2.32 -7.67
N ASN A 98 -5.90 2.40 -6.86
CA ASN A 98 -4.81 1.45 -6.90
C ASN A 98 -5.04 0.32 -5.90
N THR A 99 -4.67 -0.89 -6.28
CA THR A 99 -4.48 -2.01 -5.35
C THR A 99 -3.01 -2.38 -5.28
N TYR A 100 -2.60 -2.94 -4.14
CA TYR A 100 -1.23 -3.39 -3.90
C TYR A 100 -1.27 -4.83 -3.43
N LYS A 101 -0.99 -5.77 -4.33
CA LYS A 101 -0.97 -7.21 -4.03
C LYS A 101 0.43 -7.62 -3.60
N SER A 102 0.59 -8.37 -2.51
CA SER A 102 1.90 -8.91 -2.12
C SER A 102 2.47 -9.77 -3.25
N LYS A 103 3.69 -9.48 -3.70
CA LYS A 103 4.37 -10.26 -4.75
C LYS A 103 4.66 -11.69 -4.28
N MET A 104 5.14 -11.84 -3.04
CA MET A 104 5.46 -13.14 -2.41
C MET A 104 4.22 -14.02 -2.21
N HIS A 105 3.04 -13.43 -2.16
CA HIS A 105 1.77 -14.12 -1.90
C HIS A 105 0.73 -13.84 -2.99
N ALA A 106 1.20 -13.62 -4.22
CA ALA A 106 0.35 -13.23 -5.33
C ALA A 106 -0.65 -14.35 -5.71
N ASP A 107 -0.22 -15.61 -5.59
CA ASP A 107 -1.03 -16.82 -5.78
C ASP A 107 -2.21 -16.89 -4.81
N LYS A 108 -2.05 -16.33 -3.61
CA LYS A 108 -3.09 -16.29 -2.57
C LYS A 108 -4.00 -15.08 -2.65
N ASN A 109 -3.75 -14.16 -3.60
CA ASN A 109 -4.47 -12.89 -3.72
C ASN A 109 -4.48 -12.07 -2.41
N TRP A 110 -3.32 -11.92 -1.78
CA TRP A 110 -3.20 -11.10 -0.58
C TRP A 110 -2.86 -9.66 -0.90
N TYR A 111 -3.60 -8.73 -0.31
CA TYR A 111 -3.51 -7.30 -0.60
C TYR A 111 -3.15 -6.49 0.64
N VAL A 112 -2.52 -5.34 0.42
CA VAL A 112 -2.53 -4.25 1.40
C VAL A 112 -3.97 -3.83 1.62
N ALA A 113 -4.38 -3.70 2.88
CA ALA A 113 -5.77 -3.39 3.20
C ALA A 113 -5.96 -2.74 4.57
N LEU A 114 -6.87 -1.77 4.63
CA LEU A 114 -7.31 -1.13 5.87
C LEU A 114 -8.79 -1.41 6.15
N LYS A 115 -9.08 -1.79 7.40
CA LYS A 115 -10.45 -1.92 7.89
C LYS A 115 -11.05 -0.54 8.13
N LYS A 116 -12.37 -0.47 8.29
CA LYS A 116 -13.09 0.78 8.61
C LYS A 116 -12.63 1.46 9.91
N ASN A 117 -11.98 0.71 10.80
CA ASN A 117 -11.60 1.13 12.15
C ASN A 117 -10.13 1.53 12.32
N GLY A 118 -9.35 1.75 11.26
CA GLY A 118 -7.91 2.07 11.38
C GLY A 118 -7.01 0.87 11.16
N ASN A 119 -7.43 -0.32 11.58
CA ASN A 119 -6.50 -1.44 11.64
C ASN A 119 -6.23 -2.04 10.26
N SER A 120 -4.99 -2.47 10.05
CA SER A 120 -4.64 -3.31 8.91
C SER A 120 -5.43 -4.63 8.92
N LYS A 121 -5.72 -5.11 7.71
CA LYS A 121 -6.38 -6.40 7.48
C LYS A 121 -5.32 -7.44 7.13
N LEU A 122 -5.47 -8.65 7.67
CA LEU A 122 -4.59 -9.77 7.34
C LEU A 122 -4.81 -10.18 5.89
N GLY A 123 -3.72 -10.48 5.17
CA GLY A 123 -3.71 -10.99 3.80
C GLY A 123 -4.74 -12.09 3.53
N PRO A 124 -4.81 -13.18 4.32
CA PRO A 124 -5.82 -14.23 4.18
C PRO A 124 -7.28 -13.77 4.24
N LYS A 125 -7.54 -12.57 4.77
CA LYS A 125 -8.88 -11.98 4.90
C LYS A 125 -9.17 -10.95 3.80
N THR A 126 -8.21 -10.70 2.91
CA THR A 126 -8.37 -9.83 1.74
C THR A 126 -8.81 -10.64 0.53
N ASN A 127 -9.50 -10.00 -0.41
CA ASN A 127 -9.81 -10.56 -1.71
C ASN A 127 -10.13 -9.42 -2.69
N TYR A 128 -10.08 -9.72 -3.98
CA TYR A 128 -10.52 -8.81 -5.02
C TYR A 128 -11.97 -8.34 -4.78
N GLY A 129 -12.27 -7.09 -5.15
CA GLY A 129 -13.58 -6.47 -5.00
C GLY A 129 -13.90 -5.91 -3.60
N GLN A 130 -13.01 -6.08 -2.61
CA GLN A 130 -13.22 -5.49 -1.29
C GLN A 130 -12.85 -4.00 -1.27
N ASN A 131 -13.71 -3.13 -0.73
CA ASN A 131 -13.36 -1.70 -0.58
C ASN A 131 -12.10 -1.47 0.26
N ALA A 132 -11.77 -2.39 1.17
CA ALA A 132 -10.61 -2.31 2.06
C ALA A 132 -9.26 -2.32 1.32
N ILE A 133 -9.21 -2.83 0.08
CA ILE A 133 -7.97 -2.92 -0.73
C ILE A 133 -7.78 -1.74 -1.67
N LEU A 134 -8.75 -0.83 -1.75
CA LEU A 134 -8.76 0.29 -2.69
C LEU A 134 -8.08 1.50 -2.06
N PHE A 135 -7.02 1.98 -2.69
CA PHE A 135 -6.27 3.16 -2.28
C PHE A 135 -6.24 4.22 -3.37
N LEU A 136 -6.46 5.46 -2.98
CA LEU A 136 -6.27 6.62 -3.85
C LEU A 136 -4.92 7.26 -3.51
N PRO A 137 -3.95 7.30 -4.43
CA PRO A 137 -2.72 8.05 -4.24
C PRO A 137 -3.03 9.55 -4.32
N LEU A 138 -2.82 10.26 -3.21
CA LEU A 138 -2.98 11.71 -3.14
C LEU A 138 -1.61 12.39 -3.06
N PRO A 139 -1.44 13.57 -3.67
CA PRO A 139 -0.23 14.36 -3.48
C PRO A 139 -0.11 14.77 -2.00
N ASP A 140 1.13 14.78 -1.53
CA ASP A 140 1.48 15.49 -0.32
C ASP A 140 1.52 16.99 -0.63
N THR A 141 0.57 17.75 -0.09
CA THR A 141 0.39 19.19 -0.38
C THR A 141 0.89 20.07 0.76
N THR A 142 1.85 19.57 1.54
CA THR A 142 2.42 20.30 2.67
C THR A 142 3.37 21.40 2.23
#